data_AF-A0A3L7A890-F1
#
_entry.id   AF-A0A3L7A890-F1
#
_cell.length_a   1.000
_cell.length_b   1.000
_cell.length_c   1.000
_cell.angle_alpha   90.00
_cell.angle_beta   90.00
_cell.angle_gamma   90.00
#
_symmetry.space_group_name_H-M   'P 1'
#
loop_
_entity.id
_entity.type
_entity.pdbx_description
1 polymer ?
#
loop_
_entity_poly.entity_id
_entity_poly.type
_entity_poly.pdbx_seq_one_letter_code
_entity_poly.pdbx_strand_id
1 'polypeptide(L)'
;MNAPRERVAAQLEQVLRRDGLDNPWGDREDASTRWIFGDGSLYDASRLRLHGELIDTARRKNPGAFGGALAAVVTAGPPGAGKSTALALDPRLEGFRDIDADDFKDALLIDARERGLLDRWLHDTLEDGRPIMPRELAGFVHAESTALADAMREDCLVDGENIVIHGTLSSIEYVGELLAELDGFGYEQLIIYDVEVPAEIAVERALDRWWSTREAGVDPLGGRFVPPAGIRAYYPEDISRAVTAANAQMLHDRAARLGWDVELAVVDAR
;
A
#
# COMPACT_ATOMS: atom_id res chain seq x y z
N MET A 1 25.45 -2.65 8.26
CA MET A 1 25.02 -4.06 8.35
C MET A 1 24.92 -4.43 9.82
N ASN A 2 23.71 -4.41 10.34
CA ASN A 2 23.44 -4.68 11.75
C ASN A 2 23.08 -6.16 11.90
N ALA A 3 24.07 -7.05 11.94
CA ALA A 3 23.90 -8.50 11.77
C ALA A 3 22.65 -9.14 12.46
N PRO A 4 22.20 -8.71 13.65
CA PRO A 4 20.89 -9.06 14.21
C PRO A 4 19.68 -8.74 13.30
N ARG A 5 19.58 -7.52 12.77
CA ARG A 5 18.51 -7.06 11.87
C ARG A 5 18.39 -7.97 10.66
N GLU A 6 19.49 -8.26 9.97
CA GLU A 6 19.43 -9.06 8.74
C GLU A 6 19.02 -10.51 9.03
N ARG A 7 19.45 -11.10 10.17
CA ARG A 7 19.01 -12.45 10.54
C ARG A 7 17.53 -12.51 10.91
N VAL A 8 17.05 -11.56 11.72
CA VAL A 8 15.63 -11.47 12.07
C VAL A 8 14.77 -11.24 10.83
N ALA A 9 15.21 -10.37 9.91
CA ALA A 9 14.53 -10.13 8.64
C ALA A 9 14.44 -11.42 7.80
N ALA A 10 15.54 -12.17 7.67
CA ALA A 10 15.57 -13.41 6.91
C ALA A 10 14.68 -14.49 7.53
N GLN A 11 14.69 -14.61 8.87
CA GLN A 11 13.83 -15.55 9.59
C GLN A 11 12.35 -15.19 9.41
N LEU A 12 11.99 -13.92 9.58
CA LEU A 12 10.62 -13.44 9.41
C LEU A 12 10.13 -13.66 7.98
N GLU A 13 10.94 -13.33 6.97
CA GLU A 13 10.63 -13.60 5.56
C GLU A 13 10.37 -15.09 5.30
N GLN A 14 11.16 -15.99 5.91
CA GLN A 14 10.93 -17.42 5.82
C GLN A 14 9.59 -17.85 6.44
N VAL A 15 9.21 -17.28 7.59
CA VAL A 15 7.90 -17.53 8.22
C VAL A 15 6.77 -17.07 7.31
N LEU A 16 6.85 -15.83 6.80
CA LEU A 16 5.82 -15.28 5.91
C LEU A 16 5.65 -16.13 4.65
N ARG A 17 6.74 -16.58 4.03
CA ARG A 17 6.69 -17.46 2.86
C ARG A 17 6.09 -18.82 3.15
N ARG A 18 6.52 -19.46 4.25
CA ARG A 18 5.98 -20.77 4.68
C ARG A 18 4.45 -20.72 4.81
N ASP A 19 3.94 -19.61 5.32
CA ASP A 19 2.53 -19.45 5.65
C ASP A 19 1.72 -18.71 4.57
N GLY A 20 2.35 -18.36 3.45
CA GLY A 20 1.70 -17.72 2.30
C GLY A 20 1.35 -16.24 2.50
N LEU A 21 1.97 -15.57 3.48
CA LEU A 21 1.79 -14.15 3.79
C LEU A 21 2.67 -13.23 2.93
N ASP A 22 3.63 -13.79 2.18
CA ASP A 22 4.52 -13.06 1.28
C ASP A 22 3.89 -12.77 -0.10
N ASN A 23 2.84 -13.51 -0.47
CA ASN A 23 2.00 -13.22 -1.62
C ASN A 23 0.58 -12.81 -1.16
N PRO A 24 0.30 -11.50 -1.07
CA PRO A 24 -0.99 -11.02 -0.57
C PRO A 24 -2.18 -11.35 -1.49
N TRP A 25 -1.92 -11.77 -2.72
CA TRP A 25 -2.93 -12.13 -3.73
C TRP A 25 -3.04 -13.64 -3.93
N GLY A 26 -2.43 -14.45 -3.07
CA GLY A 26 -2.53 -15.90 -3.14
C GLY A 26 -3.93 -16.43 -2.82
N ASP A 27 -4.24 -17.60 -3.36
CA ASP A 27 -5.54 -18.28 -3.18
C ASP A 27 -5.59 -19.16 -1.92
N ARG A 28 -4.65 -18.96 -0.99
CA ARG A 28 -4.57 -19.75 0.24
C ARG A 28 -5.58 -19.22 1.25
N GLU A 29 -6.64 -19.99 1.47
CA GLU A 29 -7.81 -19.59 2.26
C GLU A 29 -7.48 -19.17 3.71
N ASP A 30 -6.44 -19.75 4.33
CA ASP A 30 -6.02 -19.43 5.70
C ASP A 30 -4.93 -18.35 5.78
N ALA A 31 -4.49 -17.77 4.66
CA ALA A 31 -3.39 -16.81 4.60
C ALA A 31 -3.85 -15.36 4.36
N SER A 32 -5.16 -15.13 4.20
CA SER A 32 -5.70 -13.78 4.02
C SER A 32 -7.10 -13.61 4.63
N THR A 33 -7.34 -12.44 5.22
CA THR A 33 -8.69 -12.06 5.69
C THR A 33 -9.71 -11.93 4.57
N ARG A 34 -9.27 -11.75 3.31
CA ARG A 34 -10.12 -11.81 2.11
C ARG A 34 -10.86 -13.14 1.98
N TRP A 35 -10.18 -14.23 2.29
CA TRP A 35 -10.75 -15.58 2.22
C TRP A 35 -11.43 -16.01 3.52
N ILE A 36 -10.95 -15.52 4.68
CA ILE A 36 -11.56 -15.88 5.97
C ILE A 36 -12.95 -15.25 6.15
N PHE A 37 -13.15 -14.03 5.63
CA PHE A 37 -14.40 -13.29 5.78
C PHE A 37 -15.17 -13.12 4.48
N GLY A 38 -14.92 -14.02 3.51
CA GLY A 38 -15.52 -13.96 2.19
C GLY A 38 -15.19 -15.19 1.37
N ASP A 39 -15.45 -15.13 0.07
CA ASP A 39 -15.16 -16.22 -0.89
C ASP A 39 -14.05 -15.84 -1.89
N GLY A 40 -13.23 -14.85 -1.52
CA GLY A 40 -12.28 -14.24 -2.44
C GLY A 40 -12.90 -13.17 -3.34
N SER A 41 -14.23 -13.06 -3.45
CA SER A 41 -14.90 -12.04 -4.28
C SER A 41 -15.81 -11.13 -3.47
N LEU A 42 -16.56 -11.70 -2.53
CA LEU A 42 -17.55 -11.00 -1.73
C LEU A 42 -17.31 -11.27 -0.24
N TYR A 43 -17.40 -10.21 0.54
CA TYR A 43 -17.27 -10.26 1.99
C TYR A 43 -18.62 -10.53 2.67
N ASP A 44 -18.56 -11.21 3.82
CA ASP A 44 -19.72 -11.46 4.65
C ASP A 44 -20.37 -10.15 5.12
N ALA A 45 -21.69 -10.17 5.34
CA ALA A 45 -22.44 -8.96 5.72
C ALA A 45 -21.92 -8.28 6.99
N SER A 46 -21.40 -9.04 7.97
CA SER A 46 -20.75 -8.44 9.16
C SER A 46 -19.43 -7.76 8.83
N ARG A 47 -18.70 -8.29 7.86
CA ARG A 47 -17.42 -7.72 7.44
C ARG A 47 -17.62 -6.45 6.62
N LEU A 48 -18.62 -6.43 5.73
CA LEU A 48 -19.03 -5.23 5.02
C LEU A 48 -19.48 -4.09 5.95
N ARG A 49 -20.11 -4.40 7.09
CA ARG A 49 -20.44 -3.38 8.10
C ARG A 49 -19.17 -2.77 8.73
N LEU A 50 -18.22 -3.61 9.11
CA LEU A 50 -16.90 -3.13 9.58
C LEU A 50 -16.24 -2.27 8.50
N HIS A 51 -16.32 -2.68 7.23
CA HIS A 51 -15.74 -1.91 6.13
C HIS A 51 -16.32 -0.51 6.03
N GLY A 52 -17.65 -0.38 6.07
CA GLY A 52 -18.32 0.92 6.11
C GLY A 52 -17.87 1.79 7.29
N GLU A 53 -17.75 1.21 8.49
CA GLU A 53 -17.27 1.94 9.67
C GLU A 53 -15.82 2.43 9.54
N LEU A 54 -14.95 1.62 8.91
CA LEU A 54 -13.55 1.97 8.67
C LEU A 54 -13.41 3.05 7.60
N ILE A 55 -14.15 2.96 6.49
CA ILE A 55 -14.19 3.98 5.42
C ILE A 55 -14.70 5.30 6.00
N ASP A 56 -15.82 5.28 6.72
CA ASP A 56 -16.37 6.45 7.40
C ASP A 56 -15.36 7.11 8.34
N THR A 57 -14.59 6.29 9.06
CA THR A 57 -13.56 6.77 9.98
C THR A 57 -12.38 7.37 9.23
N ALA A 58 -11.94 6.78 8.12
CA ALA A 58 -10.89 7.32 7.28
C ALA A 58 -11.32 8.66 6.65
N ARG A 59 -12.53 8.72 6.07
CA ARG A 59 -13.12 9.93 5.47
C ARG A 59 -13.33 11.09 6.45
N ARG A 60 -13.47 10.80 7.76
CA ARG A 60 -13.52 11.83 8.81
C ARG A 60 -12.15 12.38 9.20
N LYS A 61 -11.08 11.59 9.09
CA LYS A 61 -9.72 11.97 9.52
C LYS A 61 -9.03 12.92 8.53
N ASN A 62 -9.21 12.66 7.25
CA ASN A 62 -8.84 13.56 6.16
C ASN A 62 -10.18 14.02 5.57
N PRO A 63 -10.61 15.28 5.63
CA PRO A 63 -11.77 15.73 4.87
C PRO A 63 -11.33 16.21 3.48
N GLY A 64 -11.93 15.68 2.42
CA GLY A 64 -11.66 16.08 1.05
C GLY A 64 -12.23 17.47 0.77
N ALA A 65 -11.49 18.26 0.00
CA ALA A 65 -11.96 19.53 -0.52
C ALA A 65 -12.87 19.33 -1.74
N PHE A 66 -13.90 20.18 -1.84
CA PHE A 66 -14.86 20.19 -2.93
C PHE A 66 -14.68 21.44 -3.81
N GLY A 67 -14.93 21.27 -5.11
CA GLY A 67 -15.09 22.37 -6.06
C GLY A 67 -13.87 22.63 -6.94
N GLY A 68 -14.12 22.98 -8.20
CA GLY A 68 -13.11 23.17 -9.23
C GLY A 68 -13.14 22.07 -10.29
N ALA A 69 -12.11 22.02 -11.13
CA ALA A 69 -11.89 20.89 -12.03
C ALA A 69 -11.43 19.67 -11.23
N LEU A 70 -11.92 18.48 -11.60
CA LEU A 70 -11.60 17.24 -10.93
C LEU A 70 -10.16 16.80 -11.25
N ALA A 71 -9.36 16.66 -10.18
CA ALA A 71 -7.96 16.31 -10.26
C ALA A 71 -7.66 15.04 -9.46
N ALA A 72 -6.89 14.15 -10.07
CA ALA A 72 -6.35 12.96 -9.44
C ALA A 72 -4.83 13.07 -9.34
N VAL A 73 -4.27 12.61 -8.22
CA VAL A 73 -2.84 12.41 -8.03
C VAL A 73 -2.59 10.93 -7.86
N VAL A 74 -1.64 10.37 -8.60
CA VAL A 74 -1.28 8.95 -8.53
C VAL A 74 0.20 8.85 -8.15
N THR A 75 0.50 7.93 -7.24
CA THR A 75 1.91 7.61 -6.93
C THR A 75 2.37 6.34 -7.62
N ALA A 76 3.62 6.35 -8.04
CA ALA A 76 4.35 5.20 -8.55
C ALA A 76 5.69 5.08 -7.81
N GLY A 77 6.14 3.84 -7.67
CA GLY A 77 7.44 3.53 -7.07
C GLY A 77 7.37 2.37 -6.08
N PRO A 78 8.47 1.63 -5.88
CA PRO A 78 8.49 0.47 -5.00
C PRO A 78 8.32 0.86 -3.51
N PRO A 79 7.98 -0.10 -2.64
CA PRO A 79 8.06 0.11 -1.20
C PRO A 79 9.46 0.56 -0.79
N GLY A 80 9.57 1.56 0.11
CA GLY A 80 10.86 2.13 0.52
C GLY A 80 11.42 3.24 -0.37
N ALA A 81 10.77 3.56 -1.51
CA ALA A 81 11.22 4.63 -2.40
C ALA A 81 11.07 6.05 -1.82
N GLY A 82 10.13 6.27 -0.90
CA GLY A 82 9.90 7.58 -0.26
C GLY A 82 8.71 8.38 -0.81
N LYS A 83 7.72 7.71 -1.44
CA LYS A 83 6.50 8.32 -2.00
C LYS A 83 5.80 9.30 -1.05
N SER A 84 5.52 8.87 0.18
CA SER A 84 4.83 9.71 1.17
C SER A 84 5.61 10.99 1.51
N THR A 85 6.94 10.93 1.53
CA THR A 85 7.79 12.12 1.73
C THR A 85 7.71 13.06 0.53
N ALA A 86 7.71 12.53 -0.69
CA ALA A 86 7.59 13.34 -1.90
C ALA A 86 6.24 14.09 -1.95
N LEU A 87 5.14 13.41 -1.61
CA LEU A 87 3.82 14.03 -1.55
C LEU A 87 3.71 15.10 -0.44
N ALA A 88 4.21 14.80 0.76
CA ALA A 88 4.13 15.73 1.90
C ALA A 88 4.88 17.06 1.67
N LEU A 89 5.78 17.11 0.69
CA LEU A 89 6.52 18.32 0.32
C LEU A 89 5.79 19.18 -0.73
N ASP A 90 4.70 18.69 -1.31
CA ASP A 90 3.96 19.43 -2.33
C ASP A 90 2.69 20.10 -1.76
N PRO A 91 2.71 21.43 -1.54
CA PRO A 91 1.57 22.14 -1.00
C PRO A 91 0.36 22.18 -1.93
N ARG A 92 0.51 21.83 -3.23
CA ARG A 92 -0.62 21.76 -4.18
C ARG A 92 -1.62 20.66 -3.81
N LEU A 93 -1.18 19.68 -3.02
CA LEU A 93 -1.99 18.54 -2.59
C LEU A 93 -2.78 18.84 -1.31
N GLU A 94 -2.65 20.03 -0.73
CA GLU A 94 -3.43 20.42 0.44
C GLU A 94 -4.93 20.35 0.14
N GLY A 95 -5.67 19.62 0.98
CA GLY A 95 -7.10 19.41 0.81
C GLY A 95 -7.47 18.27 -0.15
N PHE A 96 -6.51 17.62 -0.80
CA PHE A 96 -6.81 16.38 -1.51
C PHE A 96 -7.11 15.25 -0.52
N ARG A 97 -8.03 14.40 -0.95
CA ARG A 97 -8.45 13.16 -0.31
C ARG A 97 -7.34 12.12 -0.45
N ASP A 98 -6.61 11.84 0.62
CA ASP A 98 -5.66 10.72 0.64
C ASP A 98 -6.39 9.38 0.70
N ILE A 99 -6.05 8.48 -0.22
CA ILE A 99 -6.56 7.11 -0.30
C ILE A 99 -5.36 6.17 -0.28
N ASP A 100 -5.06 5.62 0.89
CA ASP A 100 -3.99 4.63 1.10
C ASP A 100 -4.55 3.36 1.77
N ALA A 101 -4.32 2.20 1.14
CA ALA A 101 -4.65 0.91 1.72
C ALA A 101 -3.93 0.70 3.08
N ASP A 102 -2.75 1.28 3.25
CA ASP A 102 -1.97 1.13 4.49
C ASP A 102 -2.66 1.71 5.73
N ASP A 103 -3.57 2.67 5.56
CA ASP A 103 -4.35 3.32 6.64
C ASP A 103 -5.39 2.38 7.27
N PHE A 104 -5.84 1.38 6.53
CA PHE A 104 -6.83 0.41 7.03
C PHE A 104 -6.17 -0.76 7.77
N LYS A 105 -4.90 -1.08 7.49
CA LYS A 105 -4.28 -2.32 7.96
C LYS A 105 -4.20 -2.43 9.47
N ASP A 106 -3.95 -1.33 10.18
CA ASP A 106 -3.86 -1.37 11.64
C ASP A 106 -5.19 -1.79 12.28
N ALA A 107 -6.32 -1.23 11.81
CA ALA A 107 -7.64 -1.60 12.31
C ALA A 107 -7.99 -3.05 11.98
N LEU A 108 -7.66 -3.51 10.76
CA LEU A 108 -7.87 -4.90 10.36
C LEU A 108 -7.02 -5.88 11.17
N LEU A 109 -5.75 -5.54 11.46
CA LEU A 109 -4.85 -6.34 12.28
C LEU A 109 -5.30 -6.40 13.74
N ILE A 110 -5.82 -5.29 14.27
CA ILE A 110 -6.40 -5.25 15.63
C ILE A 110 -7.61 -6.18 15.71
N ASP A 111 -8.58 -6.07 14.78
CA ASP A 111 -9.75 -6.96 14.75
C ASP A 111 -9.34 -8.43 14.56
N ALA A 112 -8.39 -8.71 13.65
CA ALA A 112 -7.86 -10.07 13.46
C ALA A 112 -7.22 -10.64 14.73
N ARG A 113 -6.48 -9.82 15.48
CA ARG A 113 -5.88 -10.20 16.76
C ARG A 113 -6.95 -10.46 17.82
N GLU A 114 -7.95 -9.59 17.94
CA GLU A 114 -9.05 -9.75 18.90
C GLU A 114 -9.88 -11.02 18.65
N ARG A 115 -9.92 -11.49 17.40
CA ARG A 115 -10.53 -12.76 17.00
C ARG A 115 -9.62 -13.98 17.14
N GLY A 116 -8.37 -13.79 17.58
CA GLY A 116 -7.37 -14.86 17.71
C GLY A 116 -6.81 -15.38 16.38
N LEU A 117 -7.05 -14.70 15.26
CA LEU A 117 -6.59 -15.15 13.94
C LEU A 117 -5.07 -15.04 13.77
N LEU A 118 -4.42 -14.19 14.59
CA LEU A 118 -2.97 -13.97 14.54
C LEU A 118 -2.19 -14.84 15.52
N ASP A 119 -2.86 -15.57 16.42
CA ASP A 119 -2.24 -16.24 17.58
C ASP A 119 -1.15 -17.22 17.17
N ARG A 120 -1.31 -17.91 16.04
CA ARG A 120 -0.31 -18.88 15.56
C ARG A 120 1.06 -18.24 15.26
N TRP A 121 1.08 -16.93 14.95
CA TRP A 121 2.31 -16.20 14.66
C TRP A 121 2.78 -15.36 15.85
N LEU A 122 1.86 -14.74 16.59
CA LEU A 122 2.22 -13.84 17.70
C LEU A 122 2.93 -14.57 18.87
N HIS A 123 2.82 -15.90 18.93
CA HIS A 123 3.57 -16.73 19.89
C HIS A 123 4.96 -17.16 19.38
N ASP A 124 5.25 -17.03 18.09
CA ASP A 124 6.56 -17.36 17.53
C ASP A 124 7.58 -16.29 17.93
N THR A 125 8.74 -16.73 18.42
CA THR A 125 9.85 -15.84 18.83
C THR A 125 10.92 -15.82 17.74
N LEU A 126 11.34 -14.62 17.36
CA LEU A 126 12.42 -14.42 16.40
C LEU A 126 13.80 -14.45 17.07
N GLU A 127 14.87 -14.42 16.27
CA GLU A 127 16.26 -14.51 16.72
C GLU A 127 16.69 -13.40 17.69
N ASP A 128 15.98 -12.27 17.73
CA ASP A 128 16.20 -11.20 18.71
C ASP A 128 15.54 -11.47 20.07
N GLY A 129 14.90 -12.63 20.25
CA GLY A 129 14.22 -13.02 21.47
C GLY A 129 12.87 -12.32 21.68
N ARG A 130 12.35 -11.62 20.66
CA ARG A 130 11.04 -10.94 20.71
C ARG A 130 10.02 -11.69 19.84
N PRO A 131 8.72 -11.66 20.20
CA PRO A 131 7.69 -12.27 19.39
C PRO A 131 7.55 -11.58 18.01
N ILE A 132 6.89 -12.25 17.07
CA ILE A 132 6.36 -11.59 15.87
C ILE A 132 5.29 -10.58 16.30
N MET A 133 5.31 -9.40 15.68
CA MET A 133 4.41 -8.29 16.00
C MET A 133 3.30 -8.14 14.95
N PRO A 134 2.12 -7.58 15.30
CA PRO A 134 0.98 -7.52 14.37
C PRO A 134 1.28 -6.90 12.99
N ARG A 135 1.98 -5.76 12.91
CA ARG A 135 2.31 -5.12 11.61
C ARG A 135 3.33 -5.88 10.77
N GLU A 136 4.02 -6.86 11.34
CA GLU A 136 4.88 -7.77 10.58
C GLU A 136 4.07 -8.79 9.78
N LEU A 137 2.78 -8.93 10.11
CA LEU A 137 1.80 -9.79 9.44
C LEU A 137 0.90 -9.01 8.47
N ALA A 138 1.30 -7.81 8.05
CA ALA A 138 0.48 -6.93 7.20
C ALA A 138 0.04 -7.58 5.86
N GLY A 139 0.77 -8.60 5.38
CA GLY A 139 0.35 -9.42 4.24
C GLY A 139 -1.01 -10.11 4.44
N PHE A 140 -1.33 -10.50 5.68
CA PHE A 140 -2.59 -11.17 6.05
C PHE A 140 -3.83 -10.35 5.72
N VAL A 141 -3.74 -9.03 5.87
CA VAL A 141 -4.86 -8.09 5.67
C VAL A 141 -4.70 -7.28 4.39
N HIS A 142 -3.68 -7.56 3.57
CA HIS A 142 -3.32 -6.69 2.44
C HIS A 142 -4.44 -6.58 1.41
N ALA A 143 -4.91 -7.71 0.88
CA ALA A 143 -5.95 -7.70 -0.15
C ALA A 143 -7.25 -7.04 0.33
N GLU A 144 -7.61 -7.24 1.60
CA GLU A 144 -8.76 -6.59 2.21
C GLU A 144 -8.57 -5.08 2.37
N SER A 145 -7.37 -4.64 2.77
CA SER A 145 -7.08 -3.21 2.86
C SER A 145 -7.11 -2.51 1.50
N THR A 146 -6.74 -3.21 0.42
CA THR A 146 -6.88 -2.69 -0.94
C THR A 146 -8.35 -2.59 -1.34
N ALA A 147 -9.17 -3.61 -1.04
CA ALA A 147 -10.61 -3.55 -1.30
C ALA A 147 -11.30 -2.38 -0.57
N LEU A 148 -10.87 -2.06 0.65
CA LEU A 148 -11.33 -0.88 1.40
C LEU A 148 -10.92 0.44 0.74
N ALA A 149 -9.67 0.53 0.27
CA ALA A 149 -9.19 1.71 -0.44
C ALA A 149 -9.91 1.91 -1.78
N ASP A 150 -10.16 0.82 -2.52
CA ASP A 150 -10.92 0.87 -3.79
C ASP A 150 -12.38 1.29 -3.54
N ALA A 151 -13.04 0.74 -2.52
CA ALA A 151 -14.40 1.15 -2.15
C ALA A 151 -14.46 2.63 -1.70
N MET A 152 -13.50 3.08 -0.89
CA MET A 152 -13.38 4.49 -0.51
C MET A 152 -13.11 5.38 -1.72
N ARG A 153 -12.32 4.92 -2.69
CA ARG A 153 -12.06 5.63 -3.95
C ARG A 153 -13.36 5.82 -4.72
N GLU A 154 -14.13 4.75 -4.92
CA GLU A 154 -15.42 4.82 -5.61
C GLU A 154 -16.35 5.87 -4.97
N ASP A 155 -16.49 5.86 -3.63
CA ASP A 155 -17.27 6.88 -2.91
C ASP A 155 -16.76 8.31 -3.18
N CYS A 156 -15.44 8.51 -3.17
CA CYS A 156 -14.83 9.82 -3.39
C CYS A 156 -14.97 10.31 -4.83
N LEU A 157 -14.93 9.39 -5.81
CA LEU A 157 -15.17 9.68 -7.22
C LEU A 157 -16.63 10.09 -7.47
N VAL A 158 -17.59 9.38 -6.85
CA VAL A 158 -19.02 9.72 -6.88
C VAL A 158 -19.26 11.11 -6.30
N ASP A 159 -18.58 11.44 -5.20
CA ASP A 159 -18.71 12.74 -4.52
C ASP A 159 -17.93 13.87 -5.21
N GLY A 160 -17.13 13.56 -6.26
CA GLY A 160 -16.35 14.54 -7.01
C GLY A 160 -15.23 15.19 -6.19
N GLU A 161 -14.57 14.41 -5.33
CA GLU A 161 -13.45 14.87 -4.50
C GLU A 161 -12.14 14.90 -5.31
N ASN A 162 -11.24 15.85 -5.05
CA ASN A 162 -9.87 15.75 -5.56
C ASN A 162 -9.10 14.72 -4.76
N ILE A 163 -8.51 13.71 -5.40
CA ILE A 163 -7.99 12.51 -4.73
C ILE A 163 -6.49 12.29 -4.94
N VAL A 164 -5.82 11.74 -3.93
CA VAL A 164 -4.48 11.14 -4.01
C VAL A 164 -4.62 9.63 -3.86
N ILE A 165 -4.21 8.89 -4.89
CA ILE A 165 -4.22 7.43 -4.94
C ILE A 165 -2.82 6.92 -4.64
N HIS A 166 -2.65 6.33 -3.46
CA HIS A 166 -1.39 5.72 -3.06
C HIS A 166 -1.25 4.33 -3.67
N GLY A 167 -0.08 4.05 -4.22
CA GLY A 167 0.17 2.79 -4.90
C GLY A 167 1.62 2.63 -5.32
N THR A 168 1.96 1.43 -5.77
CA THR A 168 3.24 1.19 -6.47
C THR A 168 3.10 1.41 -7.96
N LEU A 169 1.89 1.27 -8.52
CA LEU A 169 1.61 1.26 -9.96
C LEU A 169 2.37 0.14 -10.70
N SER A 170 2.44 -1.07 -10.13
CA SER A 170 3.19 -2.19 -10.71
C SER A 170 2.41 -3.08 -11.69
N SER A 171 1.08 -3.03 -11.72
CA SER A 171 0.27 -3.75 -12.71
C SER A 171 -0.02 -2.85 -13.91
N ILE A 172 0.15 -3.40 -15.11
CA ILE A 172 -0.16 -2.70 -16.35
C ILE A 172 -1.66 -2.72 -16.66
N GLU A 173 -2.35 -3.78 -16.27
CA GLU A 173 -3.80 -3.90 -16.36
C GLU A 173 -4.45 -2.77 -15.54
N TYR A 174 -3.97 -2.59 -14.31
CA TYR A 174 -4.45 -1.54 -13.40
C TYR A 174 -4.29 -0.12 -13.99
N VAL A 175 -3.25 0.17 -14.79
CA VAL A 175 -3.11 1.46 -15.46
C VAL A 175 -4.28 1.75 -16.41
N GLY A 176 -4.75 0.72 -17.12
CA GLY A 176 -5.89 0.85 -18.03
C GLY A 176 -7.21 1.03 -17.27
N GLU A 177 -7.40 0.23 -16.22
CA GLU A 177 -8.60 0.26 -15.37
C GLU A 177 -8.74 1.59 -14.64
N LEU A 178 -7.66 2.07 -14.00
CA LEU A 178 -7.65 3.35 -13.30
C LEU A 178 -7.98 4.51 -14.23
N LEU A 179 -7.39 4.53 -15.43
CA LEU A 179 -7.66 5.61 -16.38
C LEU A 179 -9.12 5.60 -16.86
N ALA A 180 -9.67 4.41 -17.14
CA ALA A 180 -11.07 4.27 -17.56
C ALA A 180 -12.05 4.65 -16.45
N GLU A 181 -11.74 4.31 -15.20
CA GLU A 181 -12.52 4.70 -14.03
C GLU A 181 -12.52 6.23 -13.86
N LEU A 182 -11.35 6.85 -13.81
CA LEU A 182 -11.21 8.30 -13.69
C LEU A 182 -11.90 9.06 -14.84
N ASP A 183 -11.77 8.59 -16.09
CA ASP A 183 -12.48 9.14 -17.26
C ASP A 183 -14.00 9.03 -17.11
N GLY A 184 -14.49 7.88 -16.64
CA GLY A 184 -15.91 7.63 -16.39
C GLY A 184 -16.54 8.58 -15.36
N PHE A 185 -15.75 9.09 -14.42
CA PHE A 185 -16.17 10.09 -13.43
C PHE A 185 -15.83 11.54 -13.82
N GLY A 186 -15.25 11.77 -15.00
CA GLY A 186 -14.99 13.10 -15.55
C GLY A 186 -13.75 13.80 -14.99
N TYR A 187 -12.78 13.04 -14.49
CA TYR A 187 -11.46 13.58 -14.16
C TYR A 187 -10.71 13.89 -15.46
N GLU A 188 -10.13 15.09 -15.55
CA GLU A 188 -9.36 15.53 -16.71
C GLU A 188 -7.99 16.11 -16.33
N GLN A 189 -7.68 16.17 -15.02
CA GLN A 189 -6.39 16.60 -14.50
C GLN A 189 -5.72 15.46 -13.74
N LEU A 190 -4.46 15.17 -14.08
CA LEU A 190 -3.70 14.06 -13.51
C LEU A 190 -2.27 14.47 -13.17
N ILE A 191 -1.87 14.29 -11.91
CA ILE A 191 -0.47 14.43 -11.49
C ILE A 191 0.06 13.05 -11.12
N ILE A 192 1.19 12.65 -11.68
CA ILE A 192 1.81 11.35 -11.42
C ILE A 192 3.15 11.60 -10.72
N TYR A 193 3.29 11.14 -9.47
CA TYR A 193 4.58 11.14 -8.77
C TYR A 193 5.28 9.81 -8.97
N ASP A 194 6.31 9.81 -9.82
CA ASP A 194 7.18 8.67 -10.05
C ASP A 194 8.41 8.78 -9.15
N VAL A 195 8.44 8.01 -8.06
CA VAL A 195 9.49 8.07 -7.03
C VAL A 195 10.34 6.81 -7.09
N GLU A 196 11.58 6.95 -7.53
CA GLU A 196 12.46 5.83 -7.85
C GLU A 196 13.77 5.89 -7.07
N VAL A 197 14.23 4.72 -6.64
CA VAL A 197 15.54 4.51 -6.01
C VAL A 197 16.09 3.14 -6.41
N PRO A 198 17.42 2.91 -6.35
CA PRO A 198 17.98 1.58 -6.55
C PRO A 198 17.40 0.55 -5.56
N ALA A 199 17.28 -0.71 -6.00
CA ALA A 199 16.66 -1.79 -5.21
C ALA A 199 17.25 -1.92 -3.80
N GLU A 200 18.57 -1.89 -3.67
CA GLU A 200 19.23 -2.02 -2.36
C GLU A 200 18.99 -0.81 -1.45
N ILE A 201 18.75 0.38 -2.01
CA ILE A 201 18.35 1.55 -1.22
C ILE A 201 16.91 1.40 -0.73
N ALA A 202 16.00 0.92 -1.57
CA ALA A 202 14.62 0.63 -1.17
C ALA A 202 14.55 -0.42 -0.06
N VAL A 203 15.31 -1.52 -0.20
CA VAL A 203 15.41 -2.59 0.79
C VAL A 203 15.97 -2.06 2.10
N GLU A 204 17.10 -1.35 2.06
CA GLU A 204 17.73 -0.82 3.27
C GLU A 204 16.80 0.15 4.02
N ARG A 205 16.14 1.08 3.31
CA ARG A 205 15.16 2.01 3.90
C ARG A 205 13.97 1.30 4.53
N ALA A 206 13.44 0.27 3.88
CA ALA A 206 12.33 -0.51 4.40
C ALA A 206 12.72 -1.28 5.66
N LEU A 207 13.89 -1.92 5.65
CA LEU A 207 14.43 -2.65 6.80
C LEU A 207 14.76 -1.71 7.98
N ASP A 208 15.34 -0.55 7.73
CA ASP A 208 15.63 0.44 8.77
C ASP A 208 14.37 0.96 9.45
N ARG A 209 13.34 1.30 8.66
CA ARG A 209 12.05 1.77 9.19
C ARG A 209 11.37 0.70 10.05
N TRP A 210 11.38 -0.55 9.61
CA TRP A 210 10.85 -1.66 10.39
C TRP A 210 11.67 -1.90 11.66
N TRP A 211 13.00 -2.03 11.52
CA TRP A 211 13.90 -2.41 12.61
C TRP A 211 13.92 -1.37 13.73
N SER A 212 13.99 -0.08 13.38
CA SER A 212 13.97 1.00 14.38
C SER A 212 12.71 0.96 15.25
N THR A 213 11.55 0.67 14.66
CA THR A 213 10.29 0.53 15.39
C THR A 213 10.29 -0.72 16.26
N ARG A 214 10.74 -1.86 15.70
CA ARG A 214 10.84 -3.14 16.41
C ARG A 214 11.79 -3.05 17.61
N GLU A 215 12.97 -2.46 17.41
CA GLU A 215 14.02 -2.31 18.42
C GLU A 215 13.57 -1.39 19.57
N ALA A 216 12.91 -0.27 19.25
CA ALA A 216 12.36 0.64 20.25
C ALA A 216 11.32 -0.04 21.16
N GLY A 217 10.51 -0.95 20.62
CA GLY A 217 9.58 -1.77 21.42
C GLY A 217 8.48 -0.98 22.13
N VAL A 218 8.20 0.24 21.68
CA VAL A 218 7.21 1.15 22.29
C VAL A 218 5.82 1.04 21.65
N ASP A 219 5.75 0.64 20.39
CA ASP A 219 4.49 0.48 19.66
C ASP A 219 4.00 -0.98 19.78
N PRO A 220 2.81 -1.23 20.37
CA PRO A 220 2.28 -2.58 20.56
C PRO A 220 1.92 -3.30 19.25
N LEU A 221 1.83 -2.58 18.12
CA LEU A 221 1.66 -3.18 16.80
C LEU A 221 3.00 -3.45 16.09
N GLY A 222 4.11 -2.89 16.59
CA GLY A 222 5.44 -3.05 16.02
C GLY A 222 5.68 -2.25 14.72
N GLY A 223 6.78 -2.57 14.03
CA GLY A 223 7.12 -1.99 12.74
C GLY A 223 6.48 -2.76 11.58
N ARG A 224 6.24 -2.07 10.45
CA ARG A 224 5.76 -2.74 9.23
C ARG A 224 6.91 -3.36 8.46
N PHE A 225 6.98 -4.69 8.47
CA PHE A 225 7.95 -5.45 7.68
C PHE A 225 7.47 -5.59 6.24
N VAL A 226 8.36 -5.34 5.29
CA VAL A 226 8.14 -5.65 3.86
C VAL A 226 9.26 -6.60 3.45
N PRO A 227 8.95 -7.82 2.98
CA PRO A 227 9.99 -8.78 2.60
C PRO A 227 10.94 -8.22 1.53
N PRO A 228 12.28 -8.32 1.73
CA PRO A 228 13.25 -7.91 0.73
C PRO A 228 13.03 -8.53 -0.64
N ALA A 229 12.64 -9.81 -0.75
CA ALA A 229 12.31 -10.41 -2.04
C ALA A 229 11.10 -9.73 -2.70
N GLY A 230 10.10 -9.34 -1.92
CA GLY A 230 8.93 -8.60 -2.41
C GLY A 230 9.28 -7.22 -2.97
N ILE A 231 10.26 -6.53 -2.38
CA ILE A 231 10.77 -5.25 -2.92
C ILE A 231 11.58 -5.49 -4.20
N ARG A 232 12.47 -6.48 -4.21
CA ARG A 232 13.31 -6.78 -5.38
C ARG A 232 12.48 -7.23 -6.59
N ALA A 233 11.31 -7.83 -6.38
CA ALA A 233 10.40 -8.24 -7.46
C ALA A 233 9.93 -7.07 -8.35
N TYR A 234 10.02 -5.82 -7.88
CA TYR A 234 9.70 -4.63 -8.69
C TYR A 234 10.82 -4.27 -9.70
N TYR A 235 12.02 -4.84 -9.54
CA TYR A 235 13.20 -4.51 -10.31
C TYR A 235 13.54 -5.70 -11.24
N PRO A 236 13.14 -5.65 -12.53
CA PRO A 236 13.55 -6.66 -13.49
C PRO A 236 15.08 -6.65 -13.71
N GLU A 237 15.64 -7.79 -14.10
CA GLU A 237 17.08 -7.95 -14.35
C GLU A 237 17.58 -6.92 -15.38
N ASP A 238 18.77 -6.36 -15.16
CA ASP A 238 19.44 -5.35 -15.99
C ASP A 238 18.83 -3.92 -16.04
N ILE A 239 17.85 -3.58 -15.20
CA ILE A 239 17.29 -2.21 -15.15
C ILE A 239 17.61 -1.52 -13.81
N SER A 240 18.13 -0.28 -13.87
CA SER A 240 18.36 0.57 -12.70
C SER A 240 17.09 1.18 -12.08
N ARG A 241 15.91 0.85 -12.63
CA ARG A 241 14.60 1.41 -12.30
C ARG A 241 13.56 0.29 -12.16
N ALA A 242 12.59 0.49 -11.29
CA ALA A 242 11.51 -0.46 -11.12
C ALA A 242 10.52 -0.43 -12.30
N VAL A 243 9.73 -1.50 -12.45
CA VAL A 243 8.63 -1.59 -13.43
C VAL A 243 7.59 -0.46 -13.27
N THR A 244 7.52 0.11 -12.07
CA THR A 244 6.63 1.21 -11.69
C THR A 244 6.87 2.48 -12.49
N ALA A 245 8.13 2.80 -12.81
CA ALA A 245 8.48 3.95 -13.64
C ALA A 245 7.96 3.82 -15.08
N ALA A 246 8.05 2.61 -15.66
CA ALA A 246 7.53 2.36 -17.00
C ALA A 246 5.99 2.48 -17.04
N ASN A 247 5.31 2.00 -15.99
CA ASN A 247 3.86 2.13 -15.86
C ASN A 247 3.43 3.58 -15.62
N ALA A 248 4.20 4.37 -14.85
CA ALA A 248 3.96 5.80 -14.67
C ALA A 248 4.01 6.57 -15.99
N GLN A 249 5.06 6.33 -16.80
CA GLN A 249 5.17 6.92 -18.13
C GLN A 249 4.00 6.50 -19.04
N MET A 250 3.58 5.24 -18.95
CA MET A 250 2.48 4.75 -19.76
C MET A 250 1.12 5.33 -19.34
N LEU A 251 0.88 5.52 -18.04
CA LEU A 251 -0.29 6.23 -17.54
C LEU A 251 -0.32 7.67 -18.07
N HIS A 252 0.81 8.38 -17.97
CA HIS A 252 0.99 9.72 -18.52
C HIS A 252 0.62 9.77 -20.01
N ASP A 253 1.23 8.90 -20.82
CA ASP A 253 1.05 8.92 -22.27
C ASP A 253 -0.39 8.56 -22.69
N ARG A 254 -1.05 7.69 -21.92
CA ARG A 254 -2.45 7.33 -22.16
C ARG A 254 -3.39 8.48 -21.80
N ALA A 255 -3.21 9.12 -20.65
CA ALA A 255 -4.00 10.29 -20.25
C ALA A 255 -3.83 11.47 -21.24
N ALA A 256 -2.60 11.76 -21.66
CA ALA A 256 -2.33 12.79 -22.66
C ALA A 256 -3.06 12.54 -24.00
N ARG A 257 -3.21 11.27 -24.41
CA ARG A 257 -3.97 10.92 -25.63
C ARG A 257 -5.47 11.10 -25.49
N LEU A 258 -6.00 11.09 -24.26
CA LEU A 258 -7.40 11.46 -23.98
C LEU A 258 -7.59 12.98 -23.95
N GLY A 259 -6.52 13.77 -24.03
CA GLY A 259 -6.56 15.23 -23.99
C GLY A 259 -6.56 15.82 -22.58
N TRP A 260 -6.21 15.00 -21.57
CA TRP A 260 -6.12 15.44 -20.17
C TRP A 260 -4.94 16.39 -19.95
N ASP A 261 -5.07 17.25 -18.93
CA ASP A 261 -3.96 18.01 -18.37
C ASP A 261 -3.17 17.09 -17.44
N VAL A 262 -2.01 16.61 -17.90
CA VAL A 262 -1.22 15.60 -17.19
C VAL A 262 0.20 16.07 -16.90
N GLU A 263 0.61 15.93 -15.65
CA GLU A 263 1.96 16.19 -15.16
C GLU A 263 2.61 14.87 -14.70
N LEU A 264 3.84 14.60 -15.15
CA LEU A 264 4.68 13.52 -14.62
C LEU A 264 5.84 14.12 -13.82
N ALA A 265 5.76 14.03 -12.50
CA ALA A 265 6.78 14.48 -11.56
C ALA A 265 7.72 13.32 -11.20
N VAL A 266 8.87 13.25 -11.88
CA VAL A 266 9.92 12.26 -11.57
C VAL A 266 10.76 12.76 -10.40
N VAL A 267 10.78 11.99 -9.31
CA VAL A 267 11.49 12.32 -8.06
C VAL A 267 12.62 11.31 -7.84
N ASP A 268 13.85 11.76 -8.07
CA ASP A 268 15.04 11.02 -7.68
C ASP A 268 15.28 11.19 -6.16
N ALA A 269 14.76 10.26 -5.36
CA ALA A 269 14.91 10.29 -3.91
C ALA A 269 16.31 9.83 -3.48
N ARG A 270 17.27 10.77 -3.46
CA ARG A 270 18.65 10.55 -2.97
C ARG A 270 18.69 9.92 -1.58
#